data_AF-A0A3R7NZS7-F1
#
_entry.id   AF-A0A3R7NZS7-F1
#
_cell.length_a   1.000
_cell.length_b   1.000
_cell.length_c   1.000
_cell.angle_alpha   90.00
_cell.angle_beta   90.00
_cell.angle_gamma   90.00
#
_symmetry.space_group_name_H-M   'P 1'
#
loop_
_entity.id
_entity.type
_entity.pdbx_description
1 polymer ?
#
loop_
_entity_poly.entity_id
_entity_poly.type
_entity_poly.pdbx_seq_one_letter_code
_entity_poly.pdbx_strand_id
1 'polypeptide(L)'
;MIHLLFSWTNILWGGILAAALLGAKKYTGMTRSEQEEFEKSLGKLRGVHTPTIIVGVWLALRCLHALGLLLVLELLLVLGVVCYLHRTESRRAAMRVHQAHWMLQNTESLKDILGADLPEWLKYPNVSRVQWLNTLITGMWTSIASATQTSIRQALVPLLEANKPSFISGLVLKELSLGANPIVVHGIQHYPSDGNASVVDVTLSWDSDMDVHLHVKIPGPDMHIYIRRFELNMQVRCVLSPHIPQWPCFGRYPSQS
;
A
#
# COMPACT_ATOMS: atom_id res chain seq x y z
N MET A 1 -20.17 -11.00 -48.96
CA MET A 1 -21.26 -11.45 -49.87
C MET A 1 -21.82 -12.84 -49.54
N ILE A 2 -21.10 -13.71 -48.81
CA ILE A 2 -21.55 -15.07 -48.45
C ILE A 2 -22.51 -15.10 -47.23
N HIS A 3 -22.41 -14.15 -46.30
CA HIS A 3 -23.31 -14.06 -45.14
C HIS A 3 -24.77 -13.68 -45.47
N LEU A 4 -25.04 -13.12 -46.65
CA LEU A 4 -26.41 -12.81 -47.10
C LEU A 4 -27.17 -14.04 -47.61
N LEU A 5 -26.46 -15.09 -48.03
CA LEU A 5 -27.06 -16.35 -48.47
C LEU A 5 -27.46 -17.23 -47.28
N PHE A 6 -26.71 -17.17 -46.18
CA PHE A 6 -26.92 -17.96 -44.95
C PHE A 6 -27.68 -17.20 -43.86
N SER A 7 -28.59 -16.32 -44.24
CA SER A 7 -29.57 -15.81 -43.26
C SER A 7 -30.51 -16.95 -42.87
N TRP A 8 -30.77 -17.14 -41.58
CA TRP A 8 -31.77 -18.09 -41.07
C TRP A 8 -33.14 -17.91 -41.76
N THR A 9 -33.43 -16.69 -42.24
CA THR A 9 -34.60 -16.40 -43.07
C THR A 9 -34.61 -17.18 -44.37
N ASN A 10 -33.47 -17.31 -45.06
CA ASN A 10 -33.39 -17.99 -46.35
C ASN A 10 -33.56 -19.51 -46.21
N ILE A 11 -33.10 -20.07 -45.08
CA ILE A 11 -33.32 -21.48 -44.74
C ILE A 11 -34.82 -21.75 -44.52
N LEU A 12 -35.49 -20.84 -43.81
CA LEU A 12 -36.93 -20.93 -43.51
C LEU A 12 -37.77 -20.78 -44.80
N TRP A 13 -37.41 -19.84 -45.68
CA TRP A 13 -38.02 -19.70 -47.01
C TRP A 13 -37.76 -20.91 -47.91
N GLY A 14 -36.54 -21.46 -47.89
CA GLY A 14 -36.21 -22.71 -48.57
C GLY A 14 -37.05 -23.88 -48.07
N GLY A 15 -37.29 -23.96 -46.75
CA GLY A 15 -38.15 -24.96 -46.13
C GLY A 15 -39.63 -24.85 -46.53
N ILE A 16 -40.18 -23.63 -46.56
CA ILE A 16 -41.56 -23.38 -47.01
C ILE A 16 -41.71 -23.72 -48.50
N LEU A 17 -40.74 -23.34 -49.33
CA LEU A 17 -40.75 -23.64 -50.77
C LEU A 17 -40.63 -25.15 -51.02
N ALA A 18 -39.78 -25.85 -50.25
CA ALA A 18 -39.68 -27.30 -50.29
C ALA A 18 -40.99 -27.99 -49.85
N ALA A 19 -41.65 -27.51 -48.79
CA ALA A 19 -42.93 -28.03 -48.34
C ALA A 19 -44.05 -27.80 -49.38
N ALA A 20 -44.07 -26.63 -50.04
CA ALA A 20 -44.99 -26.33 -51.12
C ALA A 20 -44.76 -27.23 -52.35
N LEU A 21 -43.49 -27.47 -52.73
CA LEU A 21 -43.13 -28.39 -53.82
C LEU A 21 -43.47 -29.85 -53.49
N LEU A 22 -43.25 -30.28 -52.24
CA LEU A 22 -43.65 -31.60 -51.75
C LEU A 22 -45.18 -31.76 -51.74
N GLY A 23 -45.91 -30.71 -51.33
CA GLY A 23 -47.36 -30.65 -51.41
C GLY A 23 -47.87 -30.74 -52.85
N ALA A 24 -47.27 -30.00 -53.78
CA ALA A 24 -47.60 -30.06 -55.21
C ALA A 24 -47.30 -31.44 -55.82
N LYS A 25 -46.15 -32.05 -55.48
CA LYS A 25 -45.80 -33.42 -55.91
C LYS A 25 -46.78 -34.46 -55.36
N LYS A 26 -47.26 -34.28 -54.12
CA LYS A 26 -48.26 -35.15 -53.50
C LYS A 26 -49.65 -34.99 -54.14
N TYR A 27 -50.02 -33.78 -54.54
CA TYR A 27 -51.28 -33.48 -55.23
C TYR A 27 -51.38 -34.16 -56.61
N THR A 28 -50.28 -34.23 -57.35
CA THR A 28 -50.24 -34.93 -58.66
C THR A 28 -50.35 -36.45 -58.56
N GLY A 29 -50.15 -37.03 -57.37
CA GLY A 29 -50.24 -38.48 -57.13
C GLY A 29 -51.55 -38.94 -56.49
N MET A 30 -52.50 -38.04 -56.20
CA MET A 30 -53.79 -38.36 -55.59
C MET A 30 -54.85 -38.83 -56.60
N THR A 31 -55.80 -39.62 -56.11
CA THR A 31 -56.91 -40.16 -56.90
C THR A 31 -57.92 -39.06 -57.24
N ARG A 32 -58.61 -39.16 -58.39
CA ARG A 32 -59.51 -38.10 -58.90
C ARG A 32 -60.61 -37.68 -57.91
N SER A 33 -61.08 -38.60 -57.06
CA SER A 33 -62.07 -38.31 -56.00
C SER A 33 -61.50 -37.50 -54.82
N GLU A 34 -60.24 -37.73 -54.46
CA GLU A 34 -59.54 -36.99 -53.39
C GLU A 34 -59.20 -35.57 -53.84
N GLN A 35 -58.89 -35.41 -55.14
CA GLN A 35 -58.67 -34.10 -55.75
C GLN A 35 -59.94 -33.26 -55.74
N GLU A 36 -61.11 -33.83 -56.04
CA GLU A 36 -62.40 -33.13 -55.99
C GLU A 36 -62.80 -32.73 -54.56
N GLU A 37 -62.53 -33.58 -53.56
CA GLU A 37 -62.77 -33.24 -52.15
C GLU A 37 -61.83 -32.13 -51.64
N PHE A 38 -60.57 -32.15 -52.08
CA PHE A 38 -59.61 -31.11 -51.81
C PHE A 38 -60.00 -29.79 -52.48
N GLU A 39 -60.42 -29.82 -53.75
CA GLU A 39 -60.93 -28.64 -54.48
C GLU A 39 -62.21 -28.09 -53.85
N LYS A 40 -63.11 -28.94 -53.36
CA LYS A 40 -64.32 -28.53 -52.63
C LYS A 40 -63.98 -27.88 -51.29
N SER A 41 -62.95 -28.36 -50.61
CA SER A 41 -62.43 -27.77 -49.37
C SER A 41 -61.70 -26.45 -49.62
N LEU A 42 -60.95 -26.33 -50.72
CA LEU A 42 -60.34 -25.09 -51.19
C LEU A 42 -61.40 -24.07 -51.65
N GLY A 43 -62.48 -24.55 -52.28
CA GLY A 43 -63.61 -23.74 -52.72
C GLY A 43 -64.33 -23.05 -51.56
N LYS A 44 -64.43 -23.70 -50.40
CA LYS A 44 -64.94 -23.06 -49.15
C LYS A 44 -64.07 -21.89 -48.67
N LEU A 45 -62.78 -21.89 -48.98
CA LEU A 45 -61.81 -20.86 -48.60
C LEU A 45 -61.65 -19.75 -49.67
N ARG A 46 -62.17 -19.98 -50.89
CA ARG A 46 -62.03 -19.08 -52.06
C ARG A 46 -62.94 -17.84 -52.00
N GLY A 47 -63.93 -17.80 -51.09
CA GLY A 47 -64.87 -16.68 -50.93
C GLY A 47 -64.35 -15.50 -50.10
N VAL A 48 -63.20 -15.65 -49.44
CA VAL A 48 -62.51 -14.57 -48.72
C VAL A 48 -61.26 -14.22 -49.53
N HIS A 49 -60.82 -12.95 -49.55
CA HIS A 49 -59.59 -12.50 -50.22
C HIS A 49 -58.32 -13.19 -49.65
N THR A 50 -58.18 -14.48 -49.92
CA THR A 50 -57.12 -15.36 -49.46
C THR A 50 -55.72 -14.82 -49.73
N PRO A 51 -55.41 -14.21 -50.91
CA PRO A 51 -54.08 -13.66 -51.14
C PRO A 51 -53.77 -12.43 -50.28
N THR A 52 -54.75 -11.58 -49.95
CA THR A 52 -54.48 -10.39 -49.13
C THR A 52 -54.21 -10.76 -47.67
N ILE A 53 -54.89 -11.79 -47.15
CA ILE A 53 -54.63 -12.32 -45.81
C ILE A 53 -53.24 -12.94 -45.73
N ILE A 54 -52.84 -13.73 -46.73
CA ILE A 54 -51.50 -14.35 -46.76
C ILE A 54 -50.40 -13.26 -46.79
N VAL A 55 -50.57 -12.23 -47.63
CA VAL A 55 -49.61 -11.11 -47.71
C VAL A 55 -49.62 -10.29 -46.40
N GLY A 56 -50.79 -10.06 -45.79
CA GLY A 56 -50.90 -9.35 -44.52
C GLY A 56 -50.23 -10.09 -43.36
N VAL A 57 -50.46 -11.41 -43.24
CA VAL A 57 -49.81 -12.27 -42.25
C VAL A 57 -48.31 -12.32 -42.47
N TRP A 58 -47.87 -12.43 -43.73
CA TRP A 58 -46.46 -12.38 -44.10
C TRP A 58 -45.79 -11.07 -43.69
N LEU A 59 -46.44 -9.94 -43.98
CA LEU A 59 -45.94 -8.61 -43.64
C LEU A 59 -45.88 -8.42 -42.11
N ALA A 60 -46.89 -8.89 -41.39
CA ALA A 60 -46.94 -8.83 -39.93
C ALA A 60 -45.82 -9.64 -39.26
N LEU A 61 -45.58 -10.87 -39.74
CA LEU A 61 -44.46 -11.71 -39.28
C LEU A 61 -43.09 -11.05 -39.56
N ARG A 62 -42.94 -10.41 -40.73
CA ARG A 62 -41.75 -9.62 -41.10
C ARG A 62 -41.52 -8.43 -40.16
N CYS A 63 -42.58 -7.68 -39.86
CA CYS A 63 -42.52 -6.53 -38.94
C CYS A 63 -42.22 -6.98 -37.51
N LEU A 64 -42.83 -8.06 -37.03
CA LEU A 64 -42.61 -8.61 -35.70
C LEU A 64 -41.14 -9.05 -35.51
N HIS A 65 -40.56 -9.70 -36.51
CA HIS A 65 -39.16 -10.11 -36.49
C HIS A 65 -38.19 -8.91 -36.55
N ALA A 66 -38.50 -7.88 -37.35
CA ALA A 66 -37.69 -6.67 -37.43
C ALA A 66 -37.68 -5.90 -36.09
N LEU A 67 -38.84 -5.80 -35.43
CA LEU A 67 -38.97 -5.20 -34.09
C LEU A 67 -38.20 -6.01 -33.04
N GLY A 68 -38.26 -7.35 -33.10
CA GLY A 68 -37.50 -8.21 -32.18
C GLY A 68 -35.99 -8.06 -32.30
N LEU A 69 -35.45 -7.96 -33.52
CA LEU A 69 -34.01 -7.73 -33.74
C LEU A 69 -33.55 -6.36 -33.22
N LEU A 70 -34.38 -5.32 -33.39
CA LEU A 70 -34.07 -3.99 -32.90
C LEU A 70 -33.94 -3.98 -31.37
N LEU A 71 -34.88 -4.61 -30.66
CA LEU A 71 -34.85 -4.72 -29.19
C LEU A 71 -33.63 -5.48 -28.68
N VAL A 72 -33.22 -6.56 -29.36
CA VAL A 72 -32.01 -7.31 -28.99
C VAL A 72 -30.75 -6.44 -29.17
N LEU A 73 -30.69 -5.63 -30.23
CA LEU A 73 -29.55 -4.77 -30.51
C LEU A 73 -29.44 -3.62 -29.48
N GLU A 74 -30.57 -3.03 -29.08
CA GLU A 74 -30.61 -2.05 -27.99
C GLU A 74 -30.18 -2.67 -26.64
N LEU A 75 -30.66 -3.88 -26.32
CA LEU A 75 -30.26 -4.58 -25.08
C LEU A 75 -28.76 -4.88 -25.05
N LEU A 76 -28.18 -5.33 -26.16
CA LEU A 76 -26.75 -5.60 -26.27
C LEU A 76 -25.91 -4.32 -26.15
N LEU A 77 -26.39 -3.20 -26.70
CA LEU A 77 -25.73 -1.91 -26.58
C LEU A 77 -25.72 -1.44 -25.11
N VAL A 78 -26.85 -1.52 -24.42
CA VAL A 78 -26.95 -1.18 -22.99
C VAL A 78 -26.04 -2.08 -22.15
N LEU A 79 -26.07 -3.40 -22.37
CA LEU A 79 -25.22 -4.35 -21.66
C LEU A 79 -23.73 -4.05 -21.91
N GLY A 80 -23.36 -3.75 -23.15
CA GLY A 80 -21.99 -3.39 -23.53
C GLY A 80 -21.51 -2.13 -22.81
N VAL A 81 -22.34 -1.08 -22.75
CA VAL A 81 -22.03 0.17 -22.05
C VAL A 81 -21.90 -0.06 -20.55
N VAL A 82 -22.84 -0.79 -19.93
CA VAL A 82 -22.78 -1.10 -18.49
C VAL A 82 -21.53 -1.92 -18.16
N CYS A 83 -21.20 -2.95 -18.94
CA CYS A 83 -19.99 -3.73 -18.75
C CYS A 83 -18.71 -2.89 -18.96
N TYR A 84 -18.72 -1.96 -19.92
CA TYR A 84 -17.61 -1.03 -20.14
C TYR A 84 -17.40 -0.09 -18.95
N LEU A 85 -18.48 0.55 -18.47
CA LEU A 85 -18.46 1.44 -17.31
C LEU A 85 -18.02 0.70 -16.03
N HIS A 86 -18.55 -0.51 -15.81
CA HIS A 86 -18.15 -1.33 -14.68
C HIS A 86 -16.66 -1.70 -14.74
N ARG A 87 -16.17 -2.15 -15.91
CA ARG A 87 -14.74 -2.46 -16.08
C ARG A 87 -13.83 -1.26 -15.90
N THR A 88 -14.20 -0.07 -16.38
CA THR A 88 -13.37 1.13 -16.18
C THR A 88 -13.34 1.54 -14.71
N GLU A 89 -14.46 1.48 -13.99
CA GLU A 89 -14.50 1.77 -12.56
C GLU A 89 -13.68 0.75 -11.75
N SER A 90 -13.80 -0.55 -12.05
CA SER A 90 -12.95 -1.59 -11.43
C SER A 90 -11.46 -1.36 -11.70
N ARG A 91 -11.10 -0.95 -12.93
CA ARG A 91 -9.70 -0.60 -13.27
C ARG A 91 -9.21 0.63 -12.50
N ARG A 92 -10.04 1.67 -12.36
CA ARG A 92 -9.70 2.87 -11.57
C ARG A 92 -9.52 2.56 -10.09
N ALA A 93 -10.36 1.66 -9.53
CA ALA A 93 -10.21 1.21 -8.15
C ALA A 93 -8.90 0.43 -7.96
N ALA A 94 -8.58 -0.51 -8.86
CA ALA A 94 -7.34 -1.26 -8.83
C ALA A 94 -6.09 -0.36 -8.97
N MET A 95 -6.13 0.63 -9.88
CA MET A 95 -5.05 1.60 -10.07
C MET A 95 -4.82 2.47 -8.83
N ARG A 96 -5.89 2.90 -8.14
CA ARG A 96 -5.78 3.67 -6.88
C ARG A 96 -5.09 2.86 -5.78
N VAL A 97 -5.46 1.59 -5.63
CA VAL A 97 -4.82 0.69 -4.66
C VAL A 97 -3.35 0.44 -5.02
N HIS A 98 -3.05 0.23 -6.30
CA HIS A 98 -1.68 0.04 -6.76
C HIS A 98 -0.81 1.29 -6.60
N GLN A 99 -1.35 2.47 -6.90
CA GLN A 99 -0.67 3.75 -6.67
C GLN A 99 -0.42 3.99 -5.18
N ALA A 100 -1.41 3.76 -4.32
CA ALA A 100 -1.23 3.87 -2.87
C ALA A 100 -0.17 2.89 -2.36
N HIS A 101 -0.17 1.64 -2.87
CA HIS A 101 0.84 0.64 -2.53
C HIS A 101 2.25 1.07 -2.97
N TRP A 102 2.38 1.58 -4.19
CA TRP A 102 3.65 2.07 -4.73
C TRP A 102 4.19 3.28 -3.96
N MET A 103 3.31 4.22 -3.58
CA MET A 103 3.69 5.38 -2.74
C MET A 103 4.14 4.95 -1.34
N LEU A 104 3.50 3.95 -0.74
CA LEU A 104 3.90 3.42 0.57
C LEU A 104 5.26 2.70 0.54
N GLN A 105 5.65 2.16 -0.61
CA GLN A 105 6.90 1.42 -0.78
C GLN A 105 8.13 2.34 -0.92
N ASN A 106 7.92 3.58 -1.38
CA ASN A 106 8.99 4.56 -1.58
C ASN A 106 8.97 5.62 -0.47
N THR A 107 9.81 5.42 0.55
CA THR A 107 9.98 6.35 1.69
C THR A 107 10.39 7.76 1.27
N GLU A 108 11.12 7.92 0.16
CA GLU A 108 11.48 9.22 -0.41
C GLU A 108 10.25 10.00 -0.91
N SER A 109 9.32 9.35 -1.61
CA SER A 109 8.08 10.00 -2.09
C SER A 109 7.09 10.34 -0.96
N LEU A 110 7.17 9.63 0.18
CA LEU A 110 6.38 9.92 1.37
C LEU A 110 6.82 11.22 2.06
N LYS A 111 8.13 11.54 2.02
CA LYS A 111 8.67 12.79 2.59
C LYS A 111 8.13 14.03 1.86
N ASP A 112 8.00 13.95 0.53
CA ASP A 112 7.48 15.06 -0.29
C ASP A 112 5.99 15.34 -0.03
N ILE A 113 5.22 14.34 0.41
CA ILE A 113 3.77 14.46 0.62
C ILE A 113 3.43 14.82 2.08
N LEU A 114 4.13 14.23 3.05
CA LEU A 114 3.84 14.37 4.49
C LEU A 114 4.68 15.46 5.19
N GLY A 115 5.67 16.04 4.49
CA GLY A 115 6.56 17.06 5.04
C GLY A 115 7.73 16.48 5.86
N ALA A 116 8.54 17.37 6.43
CA ALA A 116 9.77 17.01 7.16
C ALA A 116 9.53 16.17 8.44
N ASP A 117 8.34 16.30 9.02
CA ASP A 117 7.93 15.62 10.25
C ASP A 117 7.19 14.31 9.99
N LEU A 118 7.84 13.43 9.23
CA LEU A 118 7.36 12.07 9.06
C LEU A 118 7.39 11.32 10.42
N PRO A 119 6.33 10.59 10.81
CA PRO A 119 6.32 9.83 12.06
C PRO A 119 7.48 8.83 12.12
N GLU A 120 8.09 8.65 13.30
CA GLU A 120 9.29 7.81 13.47
C GLU A 120 9.11 6.37 12.96
N TRP A 121 7.92 5.79 13.12
CA TRP A 121 7.59 4.46 12.63
C TRP A 121 7.56 4.33 11.11
N LEU A 122 7.36 5.45 10.41
CA LEU A 122 7.34 5.53 8.96
C LEU A 122 8.72 5.94 8.41
N LYS A 123 9.49 6.74 9.16
CA LYS A 123 10.92 7.02 8.87
C LYS A 123 11.77 5.76 9.00
N TYR A 124 11.45 4.92 9.98
CA TYR A 124 12.29 3.78 10.35
C TYR A 124 11.49 2.47 10.52
N PRO A 125 10.86 1.95 9.45
CA PRO A 125 10.04 0.73 9.51
C PRO A 125 10.86 -0.51 9.91
N ASN A 126 12.17 -0.51 9.63
CA ASN A 126 13.09 -1.60 9.93
C ASN A 126 13.79 -1.45 11.29
N VAL A 127 13.57 -0.35 12.00
CA VAL A 127 14.14 -0.17 13.32
C VAL A 127 13.29 -0.92 14.33
N SER A 128 13.91 -1.86 15.03
CA SER A 128 13.23 -2.58 16.10
C SER A 128 12.81 -1.58 17.17
N ARG A 129 11.51 -1.39 17.38
CA ARG A 129 11.02 -0.53 18.45
C ARG A 129 11.42 -1.17 19.79
N VAL A 130 12.29 -0.49 20.55
CA VAL A 130 12.92 -1.05 21.74
C VAL A 130 12.18 -0.62 23.01
N GLN A 131 10.84 -0.72 23.01
CA GLN A 131 10.05 -0.24 24.14
C GLN A 131 10.42 -0.92 25.45
N TRP A 132 10.77 -2.21 25.40
CA TRP A 132 11.22 -2.97 26.56
C TRP A 132 12.50 -2.39 27.20
N LEU A 133 13.41 -1.86 26.38
CA LEU A 133 14.65 -1.25 26.86
C LEU A 133 14.36 0.09 27.54
N ASN A 134 13.46 0.88 26.96
CA ASN A 134 13.02 2.13 27.59
C ASN A 134 12.35 1.88 28.95
N THR A 135 11.52 0.83 29.07
CA THR A 135 10.94 0.43 30.36
C THR A 135 12.00 0.01 31.37
N LEU A 136 13.02 -0.74 30.94
CA LEU A 136 14.13 -1.16 31.78
C LEU A 136 14.94 0.06 32.28
N ILE A 137 15.33 0.96 31.37
CA ILE A 137 16.09 2.18 31.70
C ILE A 137 15.28 3.02 32.68
N THR A 138 13.98 3.20 32.44
CA THR A 138 13.10 3.96 33.34
C THR A 138 13.07 3.36 34.74
N GLY A 139 12.94 2.03 34.85
CA GLY A 139 12.95 1.33 36.14
C GLY A 139 14.27 1.44 36.90
N MET A 140 15.40 1.61 36.18
CA MET A 140 16.74 1.71 36.77
C MET A 140 17.30 3.13 36.83
N TRP A 141 16.54 4.13 36.35
CA TRP A 141 17.07 5.47 36.08
C TRP A 141 17.67 6.14 37.31
N THR A 142 17.03 6.02 38.48
CA THR A 142 17.53 6.61 39.72
C THR A 142 18.92 6.08 40.10
N SER A 143 19.15 4.78 39.93
CA SER A 143 20.46 4.16 40.15
C SER A 143 21.48 4.59 39.09
N ILE A 144 21.08 4.64 37.81
CA ILE A 144 21.93 5.08 36.70
C ILE A 144 22.36 6.54 36.91
N ALA A 145 21.43 7.42 37.22
CA ALA A 145 21.68 8.84 37.47
C ALA A 145 22.66 9.03 38.62
N SER A 146 22.44 8.35 39.76
CA SER A 146 23.33 8.44 40.93
C SER A 146 24.75 7.92 40.64
N ALA A 147 24.87 6.78 39.96
CA ALA A 147 26.17 6.23 39.57
C ALA A 147 26.91 7.15 38.58
N THR A 148 26.18 7.72 37.63
CA THR A 148 26.72 8.66 36.63
C THR A 148 27.16 9.96 37.28
N GLN A 149 26.40 10.52 38.22
CA GLN A 149 26.80 11.70 39.00
C GLN A 149 28.12 11.47 39.72
N THR A 150 28.28 10.29 40.32
CA THR A 150 29.51 9.91 41.03
C THR A 150 30.69 9.80 40.07
N SER A 151 30.48 9.13 38.93
CA SER A 151 31.50 8.95 37.89
C SER A 151 31.93 10.28 37.28
N ILE A 152 30.98 11.17 36.98
CA ILE A 152 31.25 12.52 36.47
C ILE A 152 32.04 13.32 37.51
N ARG A 153 31.66 13.30 38.79
CA ARG A 153 32.43 14.00 39.83
C ARG A 153 33.88 13.50 39.90
N GLN A 154 34.09 12.19 39.84
CA GLN A 154 35.41 11.58 39.90
C GLN A 154 36.27 11.88 38.67
N ALA A 155 35.67 11.93 37.47
CA ALA A 155 36.39 12.18 36.22
C ALA A 155 36.56 13.68 35.92
N LEU A 156 35.54 14.49 36.17
CA LEU A 156 35.51 15.89 35.78
C LEU A 156 36.41 16.76 36.68
N VAL A 157 36.39 16.55 38.00
CA VAL A 157 37.24 17.31 38.94
C VAL A 157 38.74 17.26 38.57
N PRO A 158 39.37 16.08 38.34
CA PRO A 158 40.78 16.04 37.96
C PRO A 158 41.02 16.62 36.56
N LEU A 159 40.09 16.45 35.60
CA LEU A 159 40.22 17.03 34.26
C LEU A 159 40.18 18.57 34.28
N LEU A 160 39.35 19.14 35.14
CA LEU A 160 39.21 20.58 35.31
C LEU A 160 40.46 21.19 35.96
N GLU A 161 41.05 20.51 36.94
CA GLU A 161 42.31 20.97 37.55
C GLU A 161 43.49 20.83 36.56
N ALA A 162 43.53 19.76 35.77
CA ALA A 162 44.59 19.55 34.77
C ALA A 162 44.54 20.55 33.61
N ASN A 163 43.34 20.96 33.18
CA ASN A 163 43.14 21.87 32.03
C ASN A 163 42.77 23.29 32.44
N LYS A 164 43.09 23.66 33.68
CA LYS A 164 42.72 24.96 34.24
C LYS A 164 43.40 26.11 33.49
N PRO A 165 42.64 27.04 32.90
CA PRO A 165 43.20 28.25 32.30
C PRO A 165 43.91 29.11 33.34
N SER A 166 44.98 29.80 32.94
CA SER A 166 45.85 30.58 33.85
C SER A 166 45.12 31.71 34.61
N PHE A 167 43.93 32.12 34.15
CA PHE A 167 43.11 33.16 34.76
C PHE A 167 42.10 32.63 35.80
N ILE A 168 41.97 31.32 35.98
CA ILE A 168 41.06 30.71 36.97
C ILE A 168 41.90 30.27 38.18
N SER A 169 41.46 30.62 39.39
CA SER A 169 42.10 30.26 40.67
C SER A 169 41.61 28.92 41.23
N GLY A 170 40.44 28.44 40.82
CA GLY A 170 39.93 27.11 41.18
C GLY A 170 38.52 26.86 40.64
N LEU A 171 38.14 25.59 40.47
CA LEU A 171 36.84 25.24 39.89
C LEU A 171 36.19 24.12 40.69
N VAL A 172 35.06 24.42 41.32
CA VAL A 172 34.38 23.54 42.27
C VAL A 172 33.00 23.19 41.75
N LEU A 173 32.75 21.91 41.55
CA LEU A 173 31.43 21.39 41.23
C LEU A 173 30.62 21.26 42.54
N LYS A 174 29.67 22.17 42.77
CA LYS A 174 28.86 22.21 44.00
C LYS A 174 27.72 21.21 43.95
N GLU A 175 26.93 21.27 42.88
CA GLU A 175 25.76 20.43 42.68
C GLU A 175 25.78 19.85 41.27
N LEU A 176 25.34 18.59 41.16
CA LEU A 176 25.23 17.88 39.89
C LEU A 176 24.03 16.95 40.00
N SER A 177 22.95 17.30 39.31
CA SER A 177 21.76 16.47 39.14
C SER A 177 21.57 16.16 37.67
N LEU A 178 21.37 14.88 37.33
CA LEU A 178 21.07 14.43 35.97
C LEU A 178 19.58 14.52 35.63
N GLY A 179 18.74 14.97 36.56
CA GLY A 179 17.29 15.06 36.35
C GLY A 179 16.54 13.73 36.55
N ALA A 180 15.21 13.83 36.58
CA ALA A 180 14.31 12.69 36.73
C ALA A 180 14.00 12.00 35.39
N ASN A 181 14.22 12.68 34.27
CA ASN A 181 13.90 12.18 32.95
C ASN A 181 15.01 11.26 32.39
N PRO A 182 14.69 10.00 32.06
CA PRO A 182 15.65 9.08 31.47
C PRO A 182 15.94 9.38 30.00
N ILE A 183 17.06 8.82 29.52
CA ILE A 183 17.37 8.73 28.10
C ILE A 183 16.36 7.83 27.39
N VAL A 184 15.89 8.24 26.21
CA VAL A 184 14.94 7.50 25.37
C VAL A 184 15.66 6.94 24.16
N VAL A 185 15.59 5.62 23.96
CA VAL A 185 16.09 4.95 22.77
C VAL A 185 14.96 4.88 21.75
N HIS A 186 15.12 5.60 20.64
CA HIS A 186 14.18 5.57 19.52
C HIS A 186 14.31 4.29 18.71
N GLY A 187 15.54 3.80 18.58
CA GLY A 187 15.82 2.76 17.62
C GLY A 187 17.18 2.10 17.72
N ILE A 188 17.21 0.80 17.40
CA ILE A 188 18.44 0.04 17.20
C ILE A 188 18.38 -0.59 15.81
N GLN A 189 19.44 -0.39 15.03
CA GLN A 189 19.63 -0.97 13.71
C GLN A 189 20.94 -1.75 13.65
N HIS A 190 20.86 -3.03 13.33
CA HIS A 190 22.01 -3.88 13.12
C HIS A 190 22.34 -3.95 11.63
N TYR A 191 23.62 -3.79 11.31
CA TYR A 191 24.17 -3.99 9.97
C TYR A 191 25.06 -5.23 9.98
N PRO A 192 24.62 -6.33 9.33
CA PRO A 192 25.48 -7.48 9.14
C PRO A 192 26.64 -7.07 8.23
N SER A 193 27.87 -7.35 8.67
CA SER A 193 29.08 -7.19 7.86
C SER A 193 29.57 -8.57 7.43
N ASP A 194 30.05 -8.68 6.19
CA ASP A 194 30.49 -9.94 5.57
C ASP A 194 31.72 -10.59 6.24
N GLY A 195 32.32 -9.92 7.24
CA GLY A 195 33.47 -10.41 7.97
C GLY A 195 33.47 -9.95 9.41
N ASN A 196 33.70 -10.90 10.31
CA ASN A 196 34.13 -10.84 11.73
C ASN A 196 33.87 -9.56 12.55
N ALA A 197 32.84 -8.80 12.22
CA ALA A 197 32.48 -7.52 12.79
C ALA A 197 30.95 -7.38 12.75
N SER A 198 30.39 -6.78 13.79
CA SER A 198 28.97 -6.41 13.82
C SER A 198 28.89 -4.92 14.07
N VAL A 199 28.10 -4.21 13.26
CA VAL A 199 27.87 -2.77 13.44
C VAL A 199 26.44 -2.57 13.90
N VAL A 200 26.27 -1.81 14.98
CA VAL A 200 24.98 -1.49 15.57
C VAL A 200 24.86 0.01 15.72
N ASP A 201 23.86 0.60 15.09
CA ASP A 201 23.52 2.00 15.26
C ASP A 201 22.35 2.11 16.26
N VAL A 202 22.54 2.94 17.28
CA VAL A 202 21.54 3.25 18.31
C VAL A 202 21.19 4.72 18.21
N THR A 203 19.92 5.03 17.96
CA THR A 203 19.42 6.41 17.93
C THR A 203 18.73 6.69 19.25
N LEU A 204 19.18 7.72 19.96
CA LEU A 204 18.68 8.08 21.29
C LEU A 204 18.54 9.59 21.44
N SER A 205 17.59 9.98 22.28
CA SER A 205 17.39 11.35 22.73
C SER A 205 17.43 11.41 24.24
N TRP A 206 17.78 12.57 24.77
CA TRP A 206 17.74 12.83 26.19
C TRP A 206 17.34 14.28 26.43
N ASP A 207 16.13 14.45 26.95
CA ASP A 207 15.63 15.72 27.44
C ASP A 207 15.52 15.66 28.96
N SER A 208 16.51 16.25 29.62
CA SER A 208 16.69 16.18 31.06
C SER A 208 16.54 17.54 31.73
N ASP A 209 15.87 17.55 32.88
CA ASP A 209 15.85 18.61 33.87
C ASP A 209 17.16 18.66 34.70
N MET A 210 18.29 18.39 34.07
CA MET A 210 19.62 18.47 34.67
C MET A 210 19.87 19.87 35.23
N ASP A 211 20.44 19.93 36.43
CA ASP A 211 20.93 21.14 37.08
C ASP A 211 22.37 20.91 37.56
N VAL A 212 23.29 21.69 37.01
CA VAL A 212 24.71 21.64 37.35
C VAL A 212 25.12 23.01 37.88
N HIS A 213 25.59 23.05 39.12
CA HIS A 213 26.11 24.25 39.74
C HIS A 213 27.63 24.19 39.82
N LEU A 214 28.27 25.05 39.03
CA LEU A 214 29.71 25.19 39.01
C LEU A 214 30.13 26.53 39.63
N HIS A 215 31.05 26.47 40.58
CA HIS A 215 31.63 27.63 41.23
C HIS A 215 33.07 27.82 40.73
N VAL A 216 33.28 28.90 40.01
CA VAL A 216 34.57 29.28 39.43
C VAL A 216 35.17 30.40 40.27
N LYS A 217 36.30 30.12 40.89
CA LYS A 217 37.12 31.12 41.59
C LYS A 217 38.05 31.76 40.58
N ILE A 218 37.98 33.07 40.45
CA ILE A 218 38.87 33.89 39.61
C ILE A 218 39.58 34.91 40.52
N PRO A 219 40.73 35.49 40.12
CA PRO A 219 41.33 36.61 40.83
C PRO A 219 40.43 37.85 40.69
N GLY A 220 39.40 37.92 41.53
CA GLY A 220 38.28 38.87 41.43
C GLY A 220 37.03 38.35 42.17
N PRO A 221 35.82 38.81 41.82
CA PRO A 221 34.59 38.26 42.38
C PRO A 221 34.36 36.83 41.89
N ASP A 222 33.92 35.96 42.79
CA ASP A 222 33.57 34.57 42.47
C ASP A 222 32.45 34.51 41.43
N MET A 223 32.57 33.58 40.47
CA MET A 223 31.59 33.38 39.41
C MET A 223 30.84 32.05 39.62
N HIS A 224 29.51 32.10 39.51
CA HIS A 224 28.65 30.92 39.55
C HIS A 224 28.06 30.66 38.16
N ILE A 225 28.29 29.46 37.64
CA ILE A 225 27.75 29.00 36.37
C ILE A 225 26.70 27.93 36.67
N TYR A 226 25.53 28.09 36.08
CA TYR A 226 24.43 27.13 36.17
C TYR A 226 24.16 26.57 34.79
N ILE A 227 24.20 25.24 34.66
CA ILE A 227 23.78 24.54 33.45
C ILE A 227 22.46 23.88 33.77
N ARG A 228 21.41 24.32 33.08
CA ARG A 228 20.04 23.85 33.30
C ARG A 228 19.40 23.42 32.00
N ARG A 229 18.60 22.37 32.06
CA ARG A 229 17.86 21.78 30.93
C ARG A 229 18.80 21.33 29.82
N PHE A 230 19.05 20.04 29.80
CA PHE A 230 19.96 19.44 28.84
C PHE A 230 19.17 18.65 27.82
N GLU A 231 19.29 19.04 26.56
CA GLU A 231 18.70 18.35 25.43
C GLU A 231 19.81 17.79 24.55
N LEU A 232 19.71 16.51 24.22
CA LEU A 232 20.68 15.80 23.41
C LEU A 232 19.97 14.84 22.48
N ASN A 233 20.18 15.01 21.18
CA ASN A 233 19.77 14.06 20.16
C ASN A 233 21.03 13.50 19.50
N MET A 234 21.26 12.20 19.60
CA MET A 234 22.45 11.57 19.03
C MET A 234 22.17 10.21 18.40
N GLN A 235 23.09 9.81 17.52
CA GLN A 235 23.17 8.47 16.98
C GLN A 235 24.54 7.89 17.31
N VAL A 236 24.55 6.79 18.08
CA VAL A 236 25.77 6.08 18.50
C VAL A 236 25.97 4.87 17.62
N ARG A 237 27.13 4.79 16.96
CA ARG A 237 27.56 3.61 16.21
C ARG A 237 28.51 2.77 17.06
N CYS A 238 28.07 1.57 17.40
CA CYS A 238 28.87 0.56 18.09
C CYS A 238 29.43 -0.43 17.05
N VAL A 239 30.75 -0.54 16.97
CA VAL A 239 31.44 -1.51 16.10
C VAL A 239 32.06 -2.60 16.98
N LEU A 240 31.49 -3.80 16.92
CA LEU A 240 31.99 -4.98 17.63
C LEU A 240 32.93 -5.73 16.70
N SER A 241 34.24 -5.51 16.82
CA SER A 241 35.24 -6.14 15.94
C SER A 241 36.61 -6.25 16.64
N PRO A 242 37.39 -7.32 16.40
CA PRO A 242 37.01 -8.54 15.68
C PRO A 242 36.16 -9.46 16.58
N HIS A 243 35.29 -10.28 16.00
CA HIS A 243 34.67 -11.36 16.77
C HIS A 243 35.73 -12.37 17.17
N ILE A 244 35.76 -12.72 18.45
CA ILE A 244 36.70 -13.67 19.04
C ILE A 244 35.93 -14.76 19.77
N PRO A 245 36.43 -16.01 19.81
CA PRO A 245 35.77 -17.10 20.53
C PRO A 245 36.07 -17.07 22.05
N GLN A 246 36.10 -15.88 22.65
CA GLN A 246 36.32 -15.67 24.08
C GLN A 246 35.39 -14.55 24.56
N TRP A 247 34.71 -14.75 25.69
CA TRP A 247 33.86 -13.72 26.31
C TRP A 247 34.61 -12.38 26.46
N PRO A 248 34.03 -11.24 26.05
CA PRO A 248 32.62 -11.01 25.68
C PRO A 248 32.29 -11.24 24.18
N CYS A 249 33.09 -12.03 23.47
CA CYS A 249 32.96 -12.42 22.07
C CYS A 249 33.37 -11.36 21.03
N PHE A 250 34.00 -10.28 21.48
CA PHE A 250 34.61 -9.25 20.63
C PHE A 250 35.94 -8.77 21.23
N GLY A 251 36.89 -8.46 20.36
CA GLY A 251 38.23 -8.02 20.73
C GLY A 251 38.37 -6.50 20.85
N ARG A 252 39.60 -6.06 21.13
CA ARG A 252 39.96 -4.64 21.12
C ARG A 252 40.04 -4.17 19.66
N TYR A 253 39.43 -3.02 19.36
CA TYR A 253 39.54 -2.38 18.05
C TYR A 253 41.02 -2.22 17.68
N PRO A 254 41.47 -2.68 16.49
CA PRO A 254 42.86 -2.52 16.08
C PRO A 254 43.15 -1.01 15.98
N SER A 255 44.07 -0.53 16.81
CA SER A 255 44.62 0.81 16.65
C SER A 255 45.29 0.85 15.28
N GLN A 256 44.83 1.73 14.39
CA GLN A 256 45.56 2.01 13.16
C GLN A 256 46.94 2.55 13.57
N SER A 257 47.97 1.72 13.45
CA SER A 257 49.38 2.10 13.52
C SER A 257 49.89 2.32 12.11
#